data_AF-A0A210PXT8-F1
#
_entry.id   AF-A0A210PXT8-F1
#
_cell.length_a   1.000
_cell.length_b   1.000
_cell.length_c   1.000
_cell.angle_alpha   90.00
_cell.angle_beta   90.00
_cell.angle_gamma   90.00
#
_symmetry.space_group_name_H-M   'P 1'
#
loop_
_entity.id
_entity.type
_entity.pdbx_description
1 polymer ?
#
loop_
_entity_poly.entity_id
_entity_poly.type
_entity_poly.pdbx_seq_one_letter_code
_entity_poly.pdbx_strand_id
1 'polypeptide(L)'
;MDQLLMDISETTNRTLKCTIGKRVEVQVEQLQREKSDLTKDNEKQRETLKSLQKENAELKTEMNGAQLTDNDPAIADLSDPTRPLSLGEKFSDLYDNEWTDAMEEMTDIISDETKVIKLLLEIVCDAYKFCLYRADRFMDKINRTLSGFSEELSSSETMPKVINQTNKDYRKRLADFAKEAKRDANIKVGTKTEAYMKRCVFVCWLMTVQDPKVCISMKPPEIFDEDLYKPYTKKGKRLDYVVWPVLHLHKGGPILGKGVAQGKP
;
A
#
# COMPACT_ATOMS: atom_id res chain seq x y z
N MET A 1 64.63 14.24 -78.53
CA MET A 1 64.60 13.91 -77.09
C MET A 1 63.20 14.13 -76.53
N ASP A 2 62.54 15.23 -76.91
CA ASP A 2 61.23 15.63 -76.38
C ASP A 2 60.06 14.70 -76.74
N GLN A 3 60.01 14.16 -77.97
CA GLN A 3 58.95 13.23 -78.38
C GLN A 3 58.95 11.94 -77.55
N LEU A 4 60.13 11.39 -77.26
CA LEU A 4 60.29 10.17 -76.47
C LEU A 4 59.83 10.38 -75.02
N LEU A 5 60.13 11.55 -74.44
CA LEU A 5 59.68 11.92 -73.10
C LEU A 5 58.16 12.12 -73.03
N MET A 6 57.56 12.68 -74.08
CA MET A 6 56.11 12.84 -74.19
C MET A 6 55.40 11.48 -74.29
N ASP A 7 55.90 10.56 -75.12
CA ASP A 7 55.33 9.22 -75.29
C ASP A 7 55.43 8.37 -74.01
N ILE A 8 56.55 8.50 -73.27
CA ILE A 8 56.74 7.85 -71.96
C ILE A 8 55.77 8.44 -70.93
N SER A 9 55.61 9.76 -70.89
CA SER A 9 54.68 10.44 -69.98
C SER A 9 53.23 10.03 -70.25
N GLU A 10 52.81 9.97 -71.52
CA GLU A 10 51.48 9.51 -71.89
C GLU A 10 51.23 8.05 -71.53
N THR A 11 52.19 7.17 -71.81
CA THR A 11 52.09 5.74 -71.50
C THR A 11 52.04 5.50 -70.00
N THR A 12 52.84 6.25 -69.24
CA THR A 12 52.86 6.19 -67.77
C THR A 12 51.53 6.70 -67.20
N ASN A 13 51.01 7.82 -67.71
CA ASN A 13 49.71 8.35 -67.31
C ASN A 13 48.55 7.40 -67.64
N ARG A 14 48.55 6.77 -68.82
CA ARG A 14 47.54 5.77 -69.20
C ARG A 14 47.59 4.55 -68.28
N THR A 15 48.79 4.06 -67.98
CA THR A 15 49.01 2.92 -67.08
C THR A 15 48.58 3.24 -65.64
N LEU A 16 48.96 4.41 -65.12
CA LEU A 16 48.56 4.89 -63.80
C LEU A 16 47.04 5.04 -63.70
N LYS A 17 46.40 5.66 -64.70
CA LYS A 17 44.95 5.82 -64.75
C LYS A 17 44.22 4.47 -64.78
N CYS A 18 44.74 3.49 -65.52
CA CYS A 18 44.18 2.14 -65.57
C CYS A 18 44.31 1.40 -64.23
N THR A 19 45.50 1.44 -63.61
CA THR A 19 45.76 0.77 -62.33
C THR A 19 44.96 1.39 -61.18
N ILE A 20 44.89 2.73 -61.13
CA ILE A 20 44.09 3.45 -60.14
C ILE A 20 42.60 3.17 -60.36
N GLY A 21 42.12 3.21 -61.61
CA GLY A 21 40.72 2.90 -61.94
C GLY A 21 40.30 1.51 -61.45
N LYS A 22 41.10 0.48 -61.77
CA LYS A 22 40.85 -0.90 -61.31
C LYS A 22 40.86 -1.03 -59.79
N ARG A 23 41.79 -0.35 -59.10
CA ARG A 23 41.85 -0.38 -57.63
C ARG A 23 40.62 0.27 -57.00
N VAL A 24 40.16 1.39 -57.57
CA VAL A 24 38.96 2.09 -57.09
C VAL A 24 37.70 1.25 -57.35
N GLU A 25 37.57 0.62 -58.51
CA GLU A 25 36.45 -0.27 -58.83
C GLU A 25 36.33 -1.43 -57.83
N VAL A 26 37.44 -2.11 -57.53
CA VAL A 26 37.47 -3.19 -56.53
C VAL A 26 37.05 -2.70 -55.14
N GLN A 27 37.53 -1.51 -54.72
CA GLN A 27 37.14 -0.92 -53.44
C GLN A 27 35.65 -0.54 -53.40
N VAL A 28 35.11 0.00 -54.49
CA VAL A 28 33.68 0.34 -54.59
C VAL A 28 32.82 -0.91 -54.51
N GLU A 29 33.18 -1.99 -55.21
CA GLU A 29 32.47 -3.26 -55.13
C GLU A 29 32.52 -3.88 -53.73
N GLN A 30 33.67 -3.83 -53.07
CA GLN A 30 33.81 -4.33 -51.70
C GLN A 30 32.94 -3.55 -50.72
N LEU A 31 32.96 -2.21 -50.80
CA LEU A 31 32.13 -1.35 -49.96
C LEU A 31 30.63 -1.54 -50.24
N GLN A 32 30.25 -1.81 -51.48
CA GLN A 32 28.85 -2.11 -51.83
C GLN A 32 28.39 -3.44 -51.22
N ARG A 33 29.24 -4.48 -51.21
CA ARG A 33 28.94 -5.75 -50.56
C ARG A 33 28.81 -5.58 -49.04
N GLU A 34 29.78 -4.93 -48.41
CA GLU A 34 29.77 -4.68 -46.97
C GLU A 34 28.55 -3.85 -46.55
N LYS A 35 28.17 -2.83 -47.32
CA LYS A 35 26.94 -2.06 -47.09
C LYS A 35 25.68 -2.95 -47.21
N SER A 36 25.64 -3.87 -48.17
CA SER A 36 24.51 -4.80 -48.33
C SER A 36 24.39 -5.75 -47.14
N ASP A 37 25.51 -6.29 -46.66
CA ASP A 37 25.53 -7.21 -45.52
C ASP A 37 25.16 -6.50 -44.21
N LEU A 38 25.73 -5.31 -43.97
CA LEU A 38 25.36 -4.46 -42.83
C LEU A 38 23.89 -4.06 -42.83
N THR A 39 23.29 -3.87 -44.02
CA THR A 39 21.86 -3.55 -44.12
C THR A 39 21.00 -4.74 -43.69
N LYS A 40 21.34 -5.95 -44.14
CA LYS A 40 20.64 -7.19 -43.74
C LYS A 40 20.77 -7.47 -42.25
N ASP A 41 21.94 -7.24 -41.67
CA ASP A 41 22.15 -7.47 -40.24
C ASP A 41 21.42 -6.44 -39.37
N ASN A 42 21.34 -5.18 -39.80
CA ASN A 42 20.51 -4.17 -39.14
C ASN A 42 19.01 -4.51 -39.19
N GLU A 43 18.54 -5.08 -40.30
CA GLU A 43 17.14 -5.55 -40.42
C GLU A 43 16.86 -6.69 -39.43
N LYS A 44 17.75 -7.71 -39.37
CA LYS A 44 17.64 -8.79 -38.37
C LYS A 44 17.66 -8.26 -36.94
N GLN A 45 18.58 -7.36 -36.61
CA GLN A 45 18.65 -6.74 -35.29
C GLN A 45 17.37 -5.97 -34.93
N ARG A 46 16.77 -5.27 -35.91
CA ARG A 46 15.46 -4.60 -35.73
C ARG A 46 14.33 -5.59 -35.46
N GLU A 47 14.32 -6.73 -36.14
CA GLU A 47 13.32 -7.78 -35.90
C GLU A 47 13.48 -8.42 -34.52
N THR A 48 14.70 -8.76 -34.13
CA THR A 48 15.00 -9.28 -32.77
C THR A 48 14.61 -8.27 -31.70
N LEU A 49 14.93 -6.98 -31.89
CA LEU A 49 14.52 -5.92 -30.96
C LEU A 49 13.00 -5.81 -30.83
N LYS A 50 12.26 -5.90 -31.93
CA LYS A 50 10.79 -5.91 -31.89
C LYS A 50 10.25 -7.12 -31.15
N SER A 51 10.82 -8.30 -31.36
CA SER A 51 10.43 -9.53 -30.65
C SER A 51 10.69 -9.41 -29.15
N LEU A 52 11.88 -8.95 -28.76
CA LEU A 52 12.24 -8.74 -27.36
C LEU A 52 11.44 -7.62 -26.70
N GLN A 53 11.07 -6.57 -27.44
CA GLN A 53 10.17 -5.52 -26.94
C GLN A 53 8.77 -6.05 -26.69
N LYS A 54 8.27 -6.93 -27.55
CA LYS A 54 6.97 -7.59 -27.38
C LYS A 54 7.00 -8.54 -26.19
N GLU A 55 8.03 -9.37 -26.07
CA GLU A 55 8.23 -10.27 -24.93
C GLU A 55 8.40 -9.49 -23.62
N ASN A 56 9.17 -8.40 -23.61
CA ASN A 56 9.24 -7.51 -22.45
C ASN A 56 7.90 -6.85 -22.14
N ALA A 57 7.08 -6.49 -23.13
CA ALA A 57 5.76 -5.94 -22.87
C ALA A 57 4.84 -7.00 -22.25
N GLU A 58 4.86 -8.24 -22.77
CA GLU A 58 4.09 -9.37 -22.24
C GLU A 58 4.55 -9.72 -20.82
N LEU A 59 5.85 -9.91 -20.60
CA LEU A 59 6.46 -10.13 -19.27
C LEU A 59 6.21 -8.95 -18.33
N LYS A 60 6.22 -7.70 -18.80
CA LYS A 60 5.87 -6.53 -17.98
C LYS A 60 4.40 -6.49 -17.63
N THR A 61 3.52 -6.97 -18.51
CA THR A 61 2.07 -7.06 -18.23
C THR A 61 1.79 -8.21 -17.26
N GLU A 62 2.50 -9.33 -17.40
CA GLU A 62 2.43 -10.49 -16.50
C GLU A 62 3.08 -10.20 -15.14
N MET A 63 4.22 -9.50 -15.14
CA MET A 63 4.85 -8.96 -13.93
C MET A 63 3.99 -7.88 -13.29
N ASN A 64 3.33 -6.99 -14.03
CA ASN A 64 2.36 -6.08 -13.43
C ASN A 64 1.17 -6.88 -12.86
N GLY A 65 0.74 -7.97 -13.49
CA GLY A 65 -0.23 -8.91 -12.93
C GLY A 65 0.24 -9.61 -11.64
N ALA A 66 1.55 -9.87 -11.52
CA ALA A 66 2.18 -10.56 -10.39
C ALA A 66 2.81 -9.63 -9.32
N GLN A 67 3.01 -8.35 -9.62
CA GLN A 67 3.61 -7.32 -8.74
C GLN A 67 2.57 -6.33 -8.20
N LEU A 68 1.32 -6.37 -8.67
CA LEU A 68 0.21 -5.62 -8.07
C LEU A 68 -0.22 -6.14 -6.68
N THR A 69 0.43 -7.18 -6.16
CA THR A 69 0.13 -7.72 -4.82
C THR A 69 0.98 -7.15 -3.70
N ASP A 70 2.14 -6.52 -3.95
CA ASP A 70 3.09 -6.30 -2.86
C ASP A 70 3.60 -4.87 -2.58
N ASN A 71 3.43 -3.82 -3.40
CA ASN A 71 4.08 -2.53 -3.04
C ASN A 71 3.52 -1.21 -3.62
N ASP A 72 2.24 -1.12 -4.00
CA ASP A 72 1.65 0.19 -4.32
C ASP A 72 0.32 0.43 -3.56
N PRO A 73 0.33 1.22 -2.47
CA PRO A 73 -0.88 1.56 -1.72
C PRO A 73 -1.97 2.23 -2.56
N ALA A 74 -1.63 2.80 -3.73
CA ALA A 74 -2.56 3.53 -4.57
C ALA A 74 -3.25 2.66 -5.66
N ILE A 75 -2.70 1.53 -6.09
CA ILE A 75 -3.14 0.82 -7.32
C ILE A 75 -3.60 -0.64 -7.10
N ALA A 76 -3.75 -1.11 -5.86
CA ALA A 76 -4.24 -2.48 -5.59
C ALA A 76 -5.78 -2.61 -5.59
N ASP A 77 -6.24 -3.78 -6.09
CA ASP A 77 -7.62 -4.28 -6.29
C ASP A 77 -8.73 -3.60 -5.45
N LEU A 78 -9.66 -2.95 -6.15
CA LEU A 78 -10.82 -2.26 -5.55
C LEU A 78 -11.81 -3.21 -4.86
N SER A 79 -11.66 -4.53 -5.05
CA SER A 79 -12.53 -5.54 -4.46
C SER A 79 -12.11 -6.02 -3.08
N ASP A 80 -10.91 -5.67 -2.56
CA ASP A 80 -10.46 -6.08 -1.23
C ASP A 80 -11.15 -5.25 -0.12
N PRO A 81 -12.07 -5.86 0.65
CA PRO A 81 -12.81 -5.17 1.71
C PRO A 81 -11.93 -4.81 2.92
N THR A 82 -10.64 -5.13 2.93
CA THR A 82 -9.70 -4.86 4.04
C THR A 82 -8.63 -3.82 3.72
N ARG A 83 -8.65 -3.23 2.51
CA ARG A 83 -7.74 -2.14 2.07
C ARG A 83 -7.71 -0.93 3.02
N PRO A 84 -6.57 -0.24 3.23
CA PRO A 84 -6.50 0.96 4.07
C PRO A 84 -7.49 2.08 3.75
N LEU A 85 -7.83 2.30 2.47
CA LEU A 85 -8.86 3.28 2.08
C LEU A 85 -10.27 2.84 2.52
N SER A 86 -10.61 1.55 2.38
CA SER A 86 -11.87 1.01 2.89
C SER A 86 -11.89 0.96 4.42
N LEU A 87 -10.73 0.96 5.09
CA LEU A 87 -10.64 1.15 6.54
C LEU A 87 -11.00 2.57 6.96
N GLY A 88 -10.63 3.58 6.18
CA GLY A 88 -11.09 4.97 6.40
C GLY A 88 -12.60 5.06 6.40
N GLU A 89 -13.24 4.51 5.37
CA GLU A 89 -14.70 4.44 5.24
C GLU A 89 -15.34 3.64 6.38
N LYS A 90 -14.87 2.41 6.66
CA LYS A 90 -15.40 1.59 7.77
C LYS A 90 -15.26 2.25 9.13
N PHE A 91 -14.20 3.03 9.33
CA PHE A 91 -13.98 3.76 10.57
C PHE A 91 -14.90 4.98 10.68
N SER A 92 -15.20 5.66 9.57
CA SER A 92 -16.26 6.68 9.52
C SER A 92 -17.65 6.08 9.72
N ASP A 93 -17.97 4.96 9.06
CA ASP A 93 -19.25 4.25 9.23
C ASP A 93 -19.48 3.82 10.68
N LEU A 94 -18.42 3.40 11.38
CA LEU A 94 -18.48 3.04 12.80
C LEU A 94 -18.91 4.23 13.67
N TYR A 95 -18.49 5.44 13.32
CA TYR A 95 -18.91 6.67 13.99
C TYR A 95 -20.34 7.06 13.61
N ASP A 96 -20.67 7.05 12.31
CA ASP A 96 -21.97 7.50 11.83
C ASP A 96 -23.11 6.57 12.27
N ASN A 97 -22.83 5.26 12.38
CA ASN A 97 -23.83 4.23 12.74
C ASN A 97 -23.70 3.79 14.21
N GLU A 98 -22.82 2.82 14.51
CA GLU A 98 -22.85 2.14 15.81
C GLU A 98 -22.49 3.06 17.00
N TRP A 99 -21.62 4.05 16.80
CA TRP A 99 -21.34 5.05 17.83
C TRP A 99 -22.57 5.92 18.11
N THR A 100 -23.26 6.43 17.08
CA THR A 100 -24.49 7.22 17.24
C THR A 100 -25.56 6.41 17.99
N ASP A 101 -25.74 5.15 17.61
CA ASP A 101 -26.66 4.22 18.27
C ASP A 101 -26.30 3.99 19.74
N ALA A 102 -25.01 3.79 20.05
CA ALA A 102 -24.54 3.62 21.42
C ALA A 102 -24.65 4.92 22.24
N MET A 103 -24.44 6.07 21.61
CA MET A 103 -24.57 7.39 22.21
C MET A 103 -26.00 7.61 22.70
N GLU A 104 -27.00 7.40 21.84
CA GLU A 104 -28.41 7.47 22.21
C GLU A 104 -28.74 6.57 23.41
N GLU A 105 -28.39 5.29 23.33
CA GLU A 105 -28.67 4.30 24.39
C GLU A 105 -28.00 4.66 25.72
N MET A 106 -26.76 5.14 25.69
CA MET A 106 -26.04 5.52 26.90
C MET A 106 -26.56 6.83 27.49
N THR A 107 -27.02 7.78 26.66
CA THR A 107 -27.61 9.04 27.16
C THR A 107 -28.95 8.84 27.86
N ASP A 108 -29.70 7.79 27.53
CA ASP A 108 -30.91 7.40 28.28
C ASP A 108 -30.60 6.98 29.73
N ILE A 109 -29.36 6.54 29.99
CA ILE A 109 -28.90 6.06 31.30
C ILE A 109 -28.08 7.13 32.02
N ILE A 110 -27.26 7.89 31.28
CA ILE A 110 -26.31 8.87 31.79
C ILE A 110 -26.67 10.24 31.23
N SER A 111 -27.16 11.14 32.08
CA SER A 111 -27.60 12.48 31.65
C SER A 111 -26.46 13.41 31.20
N ASP A 112 -25.21 13.10 31.55
CA ASP A 112 -24.04 13.89 31.17
C ASP A 112 -23.48 13.38 29.84
N GLU A 113 -23.88 14.04 28.76
CA GLU A 113 -23.47 13.73 27.39
C GLU A 113 -21.93 13.68 27.24
N THR A 114 -21.20 14.60 27.89
CA THR A 114 -19.73 14.65 27.78
C THR A 114 -19.08 13.44 28.43
N LYS A 115 -19.66 12.91 29.52
CA LYS A 115 -19.21 11.64 30.10
C LYS A 115 -19.46 10.47 29.16
N VAL A 116 -20.62 10.41 28.52
CA VAL A 116 -20.93 9.35 27.54
C VAL A 116 -19.94 9.38 26.37
N ILE A 117 -19.69 10.57 25.80
CA ILE A 117 -18.71 10.76 24.72
C ILE A 117 -17.33 10.23 25.13
N LYS A 118 -16.86 10.57 26.33
CA LYS A 118 -15.55 10.10 26.83
C LYS A 118 -15.51 8.57 26.98
N LEU A 119 -16.56 7.95 27.51
CA LEU A 119 -16.65 6.50 27.62
C LEU A 119 -16.62 5.81 26.25
N LEU A 120 -17.37 6.33 25.27
CA LEU A 120 -17.37 5.78 23.91
C LEU A 120 -16.03 5.95 23.19
N LEU A 121 -15.34 7.08 23.43
CA LEU A 121 -13.99 7.32 22.92
C LEU A 121 -12.97 6.36 23.56
N GLU A 122 -13.08 6.12 24.87
CA GLU A 122 -12.23 5.15 25.59
C GLU A 122 -12.42 3.74 25.04
N ILE A 123 -13.65 3.32 24.76
CA ILE A 123 -13.95 2.01 24.16
C ILE A 123 -13.19 1.78 22.85
N VAL A 124 -13.25 2.72 21.89
CA VAL A 124 -12.54 2.56 20.60
C VAL A 124 -11.02 2.64 20.78
N CYS A 125 -10.54 3.51 21.67
CA CYS A 125 -9.12 3.61 21.98
C CYS A 125 -8.57 2.32 22.59
N ASP A 126 -9.29 1.71 23.51
CA ASP A 126 -8.87 0.48 24.18
C ASP A 126 -9.02 -0.74 23.28
N ALA A 127 -10.04 -0.78 22.42
CA ALA A 127 -10.14 -1.77 21.35
C ALA A 127 -8.92 -1.70 20.42
N TYR A 128 -8.48 -0.50 20.04
CA TYR A 128 -7.29 -0.32 19.20
C TYR A 128 -6.01 -0.78 19.89
N LYS A 129 -5.77 -0.36 21.14
CA LYS A 129 -4.60 -0.81 21.94
C LYS A 129 -4.60 -2.33 22.11
N PHE A 130 -5.76 -2.92 22.39
CA PHE A 130 -5.93 -4.35 22.50
C PHE A 130 -5.53 -5.06 21.21
N CYS A 131 -6.01 -4.59 20.05
CA CYS A 131 -5.67 -5.16 18.75
C CYS A 131 -4.18 -5.00 18.42
N LEU A 132 -3.58 -3.84 18.68
CA LEU A 132 -2.14 -3.58 18.50
C LEU A 132 -1.29 -4.61 19.24
N TYR A 133 -1.49 -4.71 20.55
CA TYR A 133 -0.75 -5.64 21.41
C TYR A 133 -0.88 -7.09 20.91
N ARG A 134 -2.05 -7.47 20.41
CA ARG A 134 -2.29 -8.83 19.91
C ARG A 134 -1.67 -9.09 18.55
N ALA A 135 -1.75 -8.15 17.62
CA ALA A 135 -1.12 -8.26 16.32
C ALA A 135 0.40 -8.42 16.46
N ASP A 136 1.02 -7.64 17.35
CA ASP A 136 2.47 -7.72 17.60
C ASP A 136 2.85 -9.09 18.20
N ARG A 137 2.10 -9.55 19.22
CA ARG A 137 2.30 -10.89 19.82
C ARG A 137 2.08 -12.04 18.83
N PHE A 138 1.19 -11.86 17.85
CA PHE A 138 0.94 -12.85 16.81
C PHE A 138 2.11 -12.91 15.83
N MET A 139 2.58 -11.75 15.35
CA MET A 139 3.75 -11.67 14.47
C MET A 139 5.01 -12.19 15.17
N ASP A 140 5.22 -11.88 16.45
CA ASP A 140 6.31 -12.45 17.25
C ASP A 140 6.28 -13.98 17.28
N LYS A 141 5.08 -14.57 17.43
CA LYS A 141 4.92 -16.02 17.43
C LYS A 141 5.22 -16.61 16.06
N ILE A 142 4.72 -16.00 14.98
CA ILE A 142 5.03 -16.42 13.62
C ILE A 142 6.53 -16.37 13.39
N ASN A 143 7.17 -15.24 13.68
CA ASN A 143 8.61 -15.07 13.46
C ASN A 143 9.42 -16.07 14.28
N ARG A 144 9.07 -16.33 15.55
CA ARG A 144 9.73 -17.38 16.37
C ARG A 144 9.52 -18.78 15.81
N THR A 145 8.31 -19.05 15.31
CA THR A 145 7.95 -20.33 14.68
C THR A 145 8.82 -20.49 13.43
N LEU A 146 8.70 -19.58 12.45
CA LEU A 146 9.45 -19.59 11.19
C LEU A 146 10.98 -19.58 11.38
N SER A 147 11.51 -18.86 12.37
CA SER A 147 12.94 -18.87 12.70
C SER A 147 13.42 -20.23 13.22
N GLY A 148 12.51 -21.08 13.71
CA GLY A 148 12.78 -22.46 14.06
C GLY A 148 12.63 -23.47 12.90
N PHE A 149 12.13 -23.04 11.73
CA PHE A 149 11.84 -23.86 10.55
C PHE A 149 12.86 -23.67 9.42
N SER A 150 14.16 -23.62 9.73
CA SER A 150 15.21 -23.51 8.70
C SER A 150 15.41 -24.78 7.84
N GLU A 151 14.75 -25.92 8.12
CA GLU A 151 15.00 -27.17 7.37
C GLU A 151 13.76 -28.00 6.95
N GLU A 152 12.54 -27.74 7.42
CA GLU A 152 11.37 -28.58 7.06
C GLU A 152 10.13 -27.74 6.75
N LEU A 153 9.95 -27.29 5.51
CA LEU A 153 8.65 -26.76 5.08
C LEU A 153 8.36 -27.10 3.61
N SER A 154 8.07 -28.38 3.36
CA SER A 154 7.49 -28.88 2.12
C SER A 154 6.04 -29.35 2.27
N SER A 155 5.36 -29.08 3.39
CA SER A 155 3.97 -29.51 3.62
C SER A 155 3.01 -28.35 3.96
N SER A 156 2.10 -28.12 3.02
CA SER A 156 1.15 -27.01 2.83
C SER A 156 0.05 -26.84 3.91
N GLU A 157 -0.06 -27.73 4.90
CA GLU A 157 -1.26 -27.83 5.75
C GLU A 157 -1.22 -27.14 7.13
N THR A 158 -0.10 -26.56 7.53
CA THR A 158 0.05 -25.96 8.88
C THR A 158 -0.57 -24.57 8.98
N MET A 159 -0.53 -23.79 7.90
CA MET A 159 -0.96 -22.40 7.90
C MET A 159 -2.48 -22.20 8.09
N PRO A 160 -3.37 -22.99 7.47
CA PRO A 160 -4.83 -22.87 7.65
C PRO A 160 -5.30 -23.17 9.08
N LYS A 161 -4.61 -24.07 9.80
CA LYS A 161 -4.95 -24.46 11.18
C LYS A 161 -4.68 -23.32 12.17
N VAL A 162 -3.58 -22.58 11.98
CA VAL A 162 -3.25 -21.40 12.80
C VAL A 162 -4.27 -20.28 12.60
N ILE A 163 -4.69 -20.02 11.35
CA ILE A 163 -5.70 -19.00 11.02
C ILE A 163 -7.06 -19.35 11.67
N ASN A 164 -7.51 -20.61 11.55
CA ASN A 164 -8.77 -21.07 12.14
C ASN A 164 -8.77 -21.06 13.67
N GLN A 165 -7.66 -21.42 14.30
CA GLN A 165 -7.51 -21.31 15.76
C GLN A 165 -7.50 -19.84 16.22
N THR A 166 -6.91 -18.94 15.42
CA THR A 166 -6.87 -17.50 15.70
C THR A 166 -8.26 -16.89 15.62
N ASN A 167 -9.06 -17.27 14.62
CA ASN A 167 -10.47 -16.85 14.51
C ASN A 167 -11.34 -17.36 15.69
N LYS A 168 -11.04 -18.55 16.21
CA LYS A 168 -11.71 -19.11 17.40
C LYS A 168 -11.32 -18.35 18.67
N ASP A 169 -10.03 -18.02 18.81
CA ASP A 169 -9.50 -17.21 19.92
C ASP A 169 -10.01 -15.76 19.86
N TYR A 170 -10.18 -15.18 18.66
CA TYR A 170 -10.78 -13.87 18.44
C TYR A 170 -12.22 -13.81 18.97
N ARG A 171 -13.07 -14.77 18.57
CA ARG A 171 -14.47 -14.85 19.03
C ARG A 171 -14.60 -15.02 20.53
N LYS A 172 -13.76 -15.85 21.15
CA LYS A 172 -13.77 -16.07 22.61
C LYS A 172 -13.35 -14.81 23.38
N ARG A 173 -12.39 -14.04 22.85
CA ARG A 173 -11.79 -12.91 23.56
C ARG A 173 -12.47 -11.57 23.28
N LEU A 174 -13.26 -11.46 22.21
CA LEU A 174 -14.27 -10.41 22.05
C LEU A 174 -15.24 -10.39 23.24
N ALA A 175 -15.60 -11.58 23.73
CA ALA A 175 -16.40 -11.73 24.94
C ALA A 175 -15.65 -11.33 26.22
N ASP A 176 -14.31 -11.47 26.26
CA ASP A 176 -13.49 -11.04 27.39
C ASP A 176 -13.29 -9.51 27.40
N PHE A 177 -13.07 -8.88 26.24
CA PHE A 177 -13.05 -7.42 26.10
C PHE A 177 -14.40 -6.80 26.53
N ALA A 178 -15.51 -7.39 26.07
CA ALA A 178 -16.84 -6.95 26.49
C ALA A 178 -17.08 -7.12 28.00
N LYS A 179 -16.43 -8.09 28.67
CA LYS A 179 -16.50 -8.25 30.13
C LYS A 179 -15.63 -7.24 30.87
N GLU A 180 -14.43 -6.96 30.39
CA GLU A 180 -13.51 -5.98 31.00
C GLU A 180 -14.11 -4.56 30.91
N ALA A 181 -14.61 -4.17 29.73
CA ALA A 181 -15.30 -2.90 29.54
C ALA A 181 -16.54 -2.74 30.45
N LYS A 182 -17.28 -3.84 30.68
CA LYS A 182 -18.41 -3.86 31.63
C LYS A 182 -17.97 -3.70 33.09
N ARG A 183 -16.78 -4.19 33.45
CA ARG A 183 -16.24 -4.16 34.81
C ARG A 183 -15.77 -2.76 35.19
N ASP A 184 -15.10 -2.06 34.29
CA ASP A 184 -14.56 -0.72 34.54
C ASP A 184 -15.67 0.35 34.54
N ALA A 185 -16.75 0.12 33.80
CA ALA A 185 -17.86 1.06 33.75
C ALA A 185 -18.81 0.95 34.95
N ASN A 186 -18.96 -0.21 35.62
CA ASN A 186 -20.06 -0.50 36.56
C ASN A 186 -21.45 0.00 36.08
N ILE A 187 -21.60 0.11 34.76
CA ILE A 187 -22.76 0.63 34.04
C ILE A 187 -23.32 -0.54 33.26
N LYS A 188 -24.64 -0.75 33.37
CA LYS A 188 -25.35 -1.75 32.59
C LYS A 188 -25.40 -1.26 31.13
N VAL A 189 -24.41 -1.65 30.34
CA VAL A 189 -24.37 -1.34 28.91
C VAL A 189 -25.47 -2.12 28.18
N GLY A 190 -26.19 -1.44 27.29
CA GLY A 190 -27.26 -2.06 26.50
C GLY A 190 -26.74 -2.75 25.24
N THR A 191 -27.67 -3.18 24.39
CA THR A 191 -27.37 -3.96 23.19
C THR A 191 -26.68 -3.13 22.11
N LYS A 192 -27.02 -1.84 21.98
CA LYS A 192 -26.41 -0.96 20.97
C LYS A 192 -24.94 -0.67 21.34
N THR A 193 -24.68 -0.38 22.60
CA THR A 193 -23.31 -0.20 23.11
C THR A 193 -22.47 -1.46 22.93
N GLU A 194 -23.04 -2.65 23.19
CA GLU A 194 -22.32 -3.91 22.95
C GLU A 194 -22.02 -4.15 21.47
N ALA A 195 -22.93 -3.77 20.56
CA ALA A 195 -22.69 -3.83 19.12
C ALA A 195 -21.54 -2.89 18.71
N TYR A 196 -21.52 -1.66 19.22
CA TYR A 196 -20.43 -0.71 19.02
C TYR A 196 -19.08 -1.26 19.50
N MET A 197 -19.01 -1.83 20.72
CA MET A 197 -17.77 -2.44 21.24
C MET A 197 -17.24 -3.54 20.30
N LYS A 198 -18.13 -4.44 19.83
CA LYS A 198 -17.75 -5.54 18.93
C LYS A 198 -17.24 -5.00 17.60
N ARG A 199 -17.89 -3.97 17.07
CA ARG A 199 -17.49 -3.34 15.82
C ARG A 199 -16.17 -2.58 15.94
N CYS A 200 -15.93 -1.89 17.06
CA CYS A 200 -14.65 -1.27 17.38
C CYS A 200 -13.49 -2.27 17.28
N VAL A 201 -13.61 -3.41 17.97
CA VAL A 201 -12.57 -4.45 17.94
C VAL A 201 -12.36 -5.00 16.53
N PHE A 202 -13.43 -5.22 15.77
CA PHE A 202 -13.33 -5.70 14.40
C PHE A 202 -12.57 -4.74 13.48
N VAL A 203 -12.98 -3.46 13.46
CA VAL A 203 -12.32 -2.45 12.61
C VAL A 203 -10.87 -2.24 13.08
N CYS A 204 -10.64 -2.14 14.39
CA CYS A 204 -9.30 -2.01 14.95
C CYS A 204 -8.40 -3.21 14.64
N TRP A 205 -8.93 -4.43 14.62
CA TRP A 205 -8.16 -5.60 14.20
C TRP A 205 -7.68 -5.45 12.76
N LEU A 206 -8.59 -5.12 11.83
CA LEU A 206 -8.25 -4.90 10.42
C LEU A 206 -7.20 -3.80 10.23
N MET A 207 -7.23 -2.75 11.05
CA MET A 207 -6.22 -1.69 11.06
C MET A 207 -4.84 -2.19 11.48
N THR A 208 -4.78 -3.06 12.48
CA THR A 208 -3.51 -3.51 13.11
C THR A 208 -2.81 -4.66 12.40
N VAL A 209 -3.50 -5.33 11.48
CA VAL A 209 -2.91 -6.38 10.63
C VAL A 209 -2.33 -5.84 9.31
N GLN A 210 -2.57 -4.56 8.99
CA GLN A 210 -1.92 -3.89 7.87
C GLN A 210 -0.41 -3.74 8.13
N ASP A 211 0.38 -3.70 7.06
CA ASP A 211 1.80 -3.35 7.09
C ASP A 211 2.09 -2.22 6.08
N PRO A 212 2.39 -0.98 6.52
CA PRO A 212 2.43 -0.53 7.90
C PRO A 212 1.04 -0.43 8.54
N LYS A 213 0.97 -0.61 9.88
CA LYS A 213 -0.29 -0.57 10.64
C LYS A 213 -0.98 0.80 10.53
N VAL A 214 -2.29 0.78 10.31
CA VAL A 214 -3.14 1.97 10.38
C VAL A 214 -3.27 2.41 11.85
N CYS A 215 -3.22 3.73 12.10
CA CYS A 215 -3.11 4.28 13.44
C CYS A 215 -4.18 5.32 13.78
N ILE A 216 -4.70 5.28 15.01
CA ILE A 216 -5.49 6.39 15.58
C ILE A 216 -4.59 7.35 16.36
N SER A 217 -4.93 8.64 16.31
CA SER A 217 -4.28 9.67 17.13
C SER A 217 -4.73 9.57 18.59
N MET A 218 -3.89 8.97 19.43
CA MET A 218 -4.17 8.81 20.88
C MET A 218 -3.90 10.07 21.70
N LYS A 219 -3.16 11.03 21.14
CA LYS A 219 -2.82 12.29 21.80
C LYS A 219 -3.34 13.44 20.95
N PRO A 220 -4.48 14.05 21.31
CA PRO A 220 -4.98 15.19 20.56
C PRO A 220 -4.09 16.43 20.75
N PRO A 221 -4.06 17.34 19.77
CA PRO A 221 -3.42 18.64 19.91
C PRO A 221 -4.19 19.52 20.92
N GLU A 222 -3.50 20.51 21.49
CA GLU A 222 -4.15 21.53 22.34
C GLU A 222 -4.95 22.56 21.53
N ILE A 223 -4.51 22.82 20.30
CA ILE A 223 -5.15 23.76 19.37
C ILE A 223 -6.20 22.99 18.57
N PHE A 224 -7.35 23.63 18.32
CA PHE A 224 -8.33 23.07 17.42
C PHE A 224 -7.83 23.23 15.98
N ASP A 225 -7.44 22.11 15.36
CA ASP A 225 -6.95 22.06 13.99
C ASP A 225 -8.06 21.56 13.06
N GLU A 226 -8.55 22.42 12.16
CA GLU A 226 -9.62 22.10 11.22
C GLU A 226 -9.18 21.11 10.12
N ASP A 227 -7.87 20.92 9.93
CA ASP A 227 -7.34 19.91 9.02
C ASP A 227 -7.42 18.51 9.64
N LEU A 228 -7.34 18.42 10.98
CA LEU A 228 -7.43 17.17 11.74
C LEU A 228 -8.86 16.85 12.18
N TYR A 229 -9.65 17.85 12.55
CA TYR A 229 -10.95 17.66 13.21
C TYR A 229 -12.09 18.42 12.55
N LYS A 230 -13.22 17.74 12.44
CA LYS A 230 -14.53 18.37 12.23
C LYS A 230 -15.09 18.83 13.58
N PRO A 231 -15.76 20.00 13.65
CA PRO A 231 -16.42 20.43 14.89
C PRO A 231 -17.59 19.51 15.23
N TYR A 232 -17.71 19.12 16.50
CA TYR A 232 -18.85 18.36 17.00
C TYR A 232 -20.11 19.25 17.05
N THR A 233 -20.12 20.26 17.93
CA THR A 233 -21.20 21.27 17.96
C THR A 233 -20.69 22.70 17.79
N LYS A 234 -19.52 23.03 18.34
CA LYS A 234 -18.94 24.38 18.27
C LYS A 234 -17.51 24.34 17.80
N LYS A 235 -17.16 25.37 17.02
CA LYS A 235 -15.77 25.71 16.72
C LYS A 235 -15.17 26.52 17.87
N GLY A 236 -13.85 26.48 18.00
CA GLY A 236 -13.10 27.19 19.02
C GLY A 236 -11.63 27.29 18.64
N LYS A 237 -10.86 28.18 19.27
CA LYS A 237 -9.40 28.29 19.01
C LYS A 237 -8.62 27.15 19.67
N ARG A 238 -9.17 26.55 20.73
CA ARG A 238 -8.58 25.44 21.48
C ARG A 238 -9.49 24.24 21.43
N LEU A 239 -8.90 23.06 21.48
CA LEU A 239 -9.63 21.81 21.62
C LEU A 239 -10.11 21.68 23.07
N ASP A 240 -11.39 21.34 23.26
CA ASP A 240 -11.97 21.07 24.57
C ASP A 240 -11.90 19.58 24.89
N TYR A 241 -12.59 18.77 24.07
CA TYR A 241 -12.55 17.32 24.14
C TYR A 241 -12.67 16.71 22.75
N VAL A 242 -12.09 15.52 22.59
CA VAL A 242 -12.25 14.69 21.39
C VAL A 242 -13.53 13.87 21.52
N VAL A 243 -14.25 13.74 20.42
CA VAL A 243 -15.44 12.87 20.29
C VAL A 243 -15.07 11.62 19.49
N TRP A 244 -14.34 11.80 18.40
CA TRP A 244 -13.88 10.74 17.51
C TRP A 244 -12.41 10.95 17.14
N PRO A 245 -11.54 9.93 17.20
CA PRO A 245 -10.11 10.11 16.97
C PRO A 245 -9.79 10.26 15.48
N VAL A 246 -8.65 10.91 15.18
CA VAL A 246 -8.13 11.02 13.81
C VAL A 246 -7.51 9.68 13.39
N LEU A 247 -7.78 9.25 12.16
CA LEU A 247 -7.22 8.04 11.58
C LEU A 247 -6.11 8.37 10.58
N HIS A 248 -4.97 7.70 10.71
CA HIS A 248 -3.78 7.86 9.87
C HIS A 248 -3.44 6.55 9.17
N LEU A 249 -2.96 6.66 7.93
CA LEU A 249 -2.52 5.50 7.13
C LEU A 249 -1.43 4.69 7.85
N HIS A 250 -0.52 5.38 8.52
CA HIS A 250 0.44 4.81 9.45
C HIS A 250 0.89 5.89 10.43
N LYS A 251 1.72 5.52 11.42
CA LYS A 251 2.29 6.49 12.37
C LYS A 251 3.04 7.61 11.63
N GLY A 252 2.62 8.85 11.83
CA GLY A 252 3.18 10.03 11.15
C GLY A 252 2.82 10.16 9.66
N GLY A 253 1.97 9.26 9.16
CA GLY A 253 1.51 9.26 7.77
C GLY A 253 0.29 10.15 7.52
N PRO A 254 -0.18 10.20 6.25
CA PRO A 254 -1.34 11.00 5.86
C PRO A 254 -2.61 10.55 6.59
N ILE A 255 -3.55 11.48 6.69
CA ILE A 255 -4.86 11.26 7.31
C ILE A 255 -5.73 10.44 6.34
N LEU A 256 -6.30 9.35 6.85
CA LEU A 256 -7.33 8.58 6.17
C LEU A 256 -8.73 9.05 6.54
N GLY A 257 -8.91 9.55 7.77
CA GLY A 257 -10.20 10.06 8.25
C GLY A 257 -9.99 11.14 9.30
N LYS A 258 -10.67 12.28 9.11
CA LYS A 258 -10.69 13.35 10.12
C LYS A 258 -11.39 12.87 11.38
N GLY A 259 -10.89 13.31 12.53
CA GLY A 259 -11.57 13.12 13.81
C GLY A 259 -12.75 14.08 13.96
N VAL A 260 -13.44 13.96 15.09
CA VAL A 260 -14.50 14.88 15.53
C VAL A 260 -14.12 15.39 16.92
N ALA A 261 -14.19 16.70 17.13
CA ALA A 261 -13.84 17.30 18.41
C ALA A 261 -14.70 18.53 18.72
N GLN A 262 -14.83 18.85 20.00
CA GLN A 262 -15.48 20.06 20.48
C GLN A 262 -14.44 21.17 20.63
N GLY A 263 -14.71 22.35 20.06
CA GLY A 263 -13.92 23.55 20.33
C GLY A 263 -14.34 24.22 21.63
N LYS A 264 -13.37 24.80 22.36
CA LYS A 264 -13.66 25.68 23.50
C LYS A 264 -14.34 26.96 23.00
N PRO A 265 -15.46 27.37 23.62
CA PRO A 265 -16.13 28.62 23.29
C PRO A 265 -15.23 29.85 23.53
#